data_AF-A0A8X6S5L0-F1
#
_entry.id   AF-A0A8X6S5L0-F1
#
_cell.length_a   1.000
_cell.length_b   1.000
_cell.length_c   1.000
_cell.angle_alpha   90.00
_cell.angle_beta   90.00
_cell.angle_gamma   90.00
#
_symmetry.space_group_name_H-M   'P 1'
#
loop_
_entity.id
_entity.type
_entity.pdbx_description
1 polymer ?
#
loop_
_entity_poly.entity_id
_entity_poly.type
_entity_poly.pdbx_seq_one_letter_code
_entity_poly.pdbx_strand_id
1 'polypeptide(L)'
;MNIDPFSSTTYGKCARRLDNAYTLASENIFAEIHREIKNVYENGAEITDLSVSFDGTWLTRGHTSLIGVGCVIDMLTGYVVDFEVMSKVCRHCSVAKNKLGQSSAEFSIWYEGHKSECDINHLGSSTSMEMEAALTLWKRSTSLGFRYITVLSDGDCKTFNYLCEKKVYGPDIVIKKEECINHVSKRLGTALRSTVKDCRAQGISLGGKAHGSLKEAMIKKLTTYYQRAILRNKGDVNAMKTAIYATLLHSISTDAKPQHSKCPAGENSWCFYQSAIANGEKPNNHKLNVGTPINEKFLPKILPIYQRLASNELLERCIRCGTQNANESLHSMIWAKCPKEIFVNKRRVKRAVTEAVCEYNKGTVRTIVETQKALGVATGGSTKQLATILDCRKQKFRKRRQNANLKFDAKIPFRSRARLRTGFLRIEPQGVLGDEESKSPGVVNSRRRRRRSTVIGLKGK
;
A
#
# COMPACT_ATOMS: atom_id res chain seq x y z
N MET A 1 -28.96 -6.32 -30.57
CA MET A 1 -29.89 -5.26 -30.12
C MET A 1 -29.74 -4.11 -31.09
N ASN A 2 -30.75 -3.88 -31.95
CA ASN A 2 -30.88 -2.59 -32.62
C ASN A 2 -31.52 -1.65 -31.59
N ILE A 3 -30.74 -0.69 -31.11
CA ILE A 3 -31.21 0.42 -30.28
C ILE A 3 -30.83 1.66 -31.07
N ASP A 4 -31.82 2.48 -31.42
CA ASP A 4 -31.56 3.69 -32.19
C ASP A 4 -30.63 4.64 -31.44
N PRO A 5 -29.67 5.28 -32.12
CA PRO A 5 -28.72 6.17 -31.48
C PRO A 5 -29.45 7.37 -30.86
N PHE A 6 -29.32 7.55 -29.55
CA PHE A 6 -29.90 8.69 -28.85
C PHE A 6 -29.51 10.02 -29.50
N SER A 7 -30.50 10.90 -29.73
CA SER A 7 -30.21 12.29 -30.09
C SER A 7 -29.34 12.95 -29.00
N SER A 8 -28.45 13.86 -29.41
CA SER A 8 -27.51 14.54 -28.50
C SER A 8 -28.21 15.15 -27.27
N THR A 9 -29.39 15.73 -27.46
CA THR A 9 -30.26 16.27 -26.40
C THR A 9 -30.74 15.19 -25.42
N THR A 10 -31.13 14.01 -25.92
CA THR A 10 -31.59 12.89 -25.08
C THR A 10 -30.42 12.28 -24.31
N TYR A 11 -29.29 12.04 -24.99
CA TYR A 11 -28.05 11.60 -24.34
C TYR A 11 -27.60 12.56 -23.24
N GLY A 12 -27.64 13.88 -23.50
CA GLY A 12 -27.30 14.92 -22.52
C GLY A 12 -28.23 14.94 -21.30
N LYS A 13 -29.54 14.72 -21.48
CA LYS A 13 -30.51 14.56 -20.38
C LYS A 13 -30.22 13.31 -19.55
N CYS A 14 -30.00 12.15 -20.20
CA CYS A 14 -29.68 10.90 -19.52
C CYS A 14 -28.34 10.96 -18.76
N ALA A 15 -27.30 11.53 -19.38
CA ALA A 15 -25.99 11.72 -18.75
C ALA A 15 -26.07 12.60 -17.49
N ARG A 16 -26.88 13.68 -17.52
CA ARG A 16 -27.14 14.57 -16.38
C ARG A 16 -27.92 13.87 -15.26
N ARG A 17 -28.95 13.08 -15.59
CA ARG A 17 -29.69 12.26 -14.60
C ARG A 17 -28.75 11.25 -13.90
N LEU A 18 -27.80 10.67 -14.64
CA LEU A 18 -26.76 9.80 -14.07
C LEU A 18 -25.77 10.59 -13.17
N ASP A 19 -25.27 11.75 -13.62
CA ASP A 19 -24.38 12.61 -12.80
C ASP A 19 -25.03 13.00 -11.47
N ASN A 20 -26.30 13.42 -11.49
CA ASN A 20 -27.05 13.78 -10.29
C ASN A 20 -27.23 12.57 -9.36
N ALA A 21 -27.60 11.40 -9.91
CA ALA A 21 -27.83 10.21 -9.10
C ALA A 21 -26.56 9.64 -8.45
N TYR A 22 -25.41 9.67 -9.15
CA TYR A 22 -24.11 9.34 -8.56
C TYR A 22 -23.73 10.32 -7.45
N THR A 23 -24.06 11.61 -7.62
CA THR A 23 -23.79 12.65 -6.61
C THR A 23 -24.60 12.38 -5.35
N LEU A 24 -25.93 12.29 -5.45
CA LEU A 24 -26.85 12.02 -4.33
C LEU A 24 -26.56 10.68 -3.62
N ALA A 25 -26.28 9.61 -4.38
CA ALA A 25 -25.92 8.32 -3.80
C ALA A 25 -24.60 8.38 -3.02
N SER A 26 -23.64 9.20 -3.49
CA SER A 26 -22.39 9.41 -2.77
C SER A 26 -22.55 10.27 -1.53
N GLU A 27 -23.38 11.33 -1.57
CA GLU A 27 -23.68 12.18 -0.41
C GLU A 27 -24.31 11.37 0.72
N ASN A 28 -25.29 10.51 0.41
CA ASN A 28 -25.87 9.56 1.36
C ASN A 28 -24.81 8.61 1.97
N ILE A 29 -23.91 8.08 1.14
CA ILE A 29 -22.84 7.16 1.56
C ILE A 29 -21.79 7.87 2.42
N PHE A 30 -21.39 9.10 2.07
CA PHE A 30 -20.44 9.89 2.85
C PHE A 30 -21.02 10.31 4.19
N ALA A 31 -22.29 10.74 4.27
CA ALA A 31 -22.95 11.03 5.54
C ALA A 31 -22.98 9.81 6.49
N GLU A 32 -23.20 8.60 5.94
CA GLU A 32 -23.12 7.34 6.67
C GLU A 32 -21.69 7.07 7.21
N ILE A 33 -20.67 7.25 6.36
CA ILE A 33 -19.25 7.07 6.69
C ILE A 33 -18.75 8.11 7.70
N HIS A 34 -19.10 9.38 7.53
CA HIS A 34 -18.65 10.47 8.41
C HIS A 34 -19.19 10.28 9.83
N ARG A 35 -20.44 9.81 9.97
CA ARG A 35 -20.99 9.40 11.26
C ARG A 35 -20.25 8.18 11.84
N GLU A 36 -19.94 7.17 11.04
CA GLU A 36 -19.18 6.00 11.49
C GLU A 36 -17.76 6.34 11.95
N ILE A 37 -17.06 7.25 11.27
CA ILE A 37 -15.74 7.74 11.72
C ILE A 37 -15.87 8.44 13.08
N LYS A 38 -16.83 9.35 13.24
CA LYS A 38 -17.06 10.05 14.53
C LYS A 38 -17.39 9.07 15.66
N ASN A 39 -18.22 8.05 15.37
CA ASN A 39 -18.55 6.97 16.30
C ASN A 39 -17.38 6.03 16.63
N VAL A 40 -16.28 6.02 15.85
CA VAL A 40 -15.08 5.20 16.15
C VAL A 40 -14.02 5.99 16.93
N TYR A 41 -14.05 7.33 16.85
CA TYR A 41 -13.15 8.20 17.59
C TYR A 41 -13.72 8.63 18.97
N GLU A 42 -15.04 8.56 19.18
CA GLU A 42 -15.77 8.75 20.46
C GLU A 42 -15.37 9.99 21.30
N ASN A 43 -14.81 11.02 20.68
CA ASN A 43 -14.03 12.05 21.37
C ASN A 43 -14.84 13.21 21.98
N GLY A 44 -16.17 13.18 21.88
CA GLY A 44 -17.07 14.21 22.42
C GLY A 44 -16.93 15.62 21.83
N ALA A 45 -16.05 15.82 20.85
CA ALA A 45 -15.74 17.14 20.29
C ALA A 45 -16.58 17.45 19.04
N GLU A 46 -16.88 18.73 18.84
CA GLU A 46 -17.57 19.25 17.63
C GLU A 46 -16.82 18.89 16.33
N ILE A 47 -15.49 18.92 16.38
CA ILE A 47 -14.60 18.58 15.27
C ILE A 47 -13.71 17.41 15.70
N THR A 48 -13.75 16.31 14.94
CA THR A 48 -12.92 15.13 15.21
C THR A 48 -11.56 15.25 14.52
N ASP A 49 -10.50 15.30 15.32
CA ASP A 49 -9.11 15.31 14.86
C ASP A 49 -8.70 13.92 14.31
N LEU A 50 -8.44 13.83 13.01
CA LEU A 50 -8.11 12.59 12.31
C LEU A 50 -6.62 12.45 11.98
N SER A 51 -6.16 11.20 11.98
CA SER A 51 -4.95 10.78 11.28
C SER A 51 -5.32 10.23 9.90
N VAL A 52 -4.75 10.78 8.84
CA VAL A 52 -5.12 10.42 7.46
C VAL A 52 -3.89 10.01 6.63
N SER A 53 -4.07 9.09 5.67
CA SER A 53 -3.16 8.98 4.53
C SER A 53 -3.72 9.77 3.37
N PHE A 54 -2.86 10.57 2.75
CA PHE A 54 -3.17 11.32 1.54
C PHE A 54 -2.19 10.92 0.44
N ASP A 55 -2.68 10.86 -0.80
CA ASP A 55 -1.89 10.54 -1.98
C ASP A 55 -2.56 11.13 -3.23
N GLY A 56 -1.75 11.41 -4.26
CA GLY A 56 -2.19 11.96 -5.54
C GLY A 56 -2.18 10.91 -6.66
N THR A 57 -3.10 11.01 -7.61
CA THR A 57 -3.08 10.14 -8.80
C THR A 57 -3.61 10.84 -10.05
N TRP A 58 -2.96 10.61 -11.19
CA TRP A 58 -3.18 11.34 -12.44
C TRP A 58 -3.76 10.45 -13.54
N LEU A 59 -4.61 11.00 -14.41
CA LEU A 59 -5.27 10.26 -15.49
C LEU A 59 -4.26 9.65 -16.47
N THR A 60 -3.22 10.39 -16.84
CA THR A 60 -2.11 9.91 -17.68
C THR A 60 -0.83 9.78 -16.85
N ARG A 61 0.12 8.95 -17.31
CA ARG A 61 1.42 8.78 -16.63
C ARG A 61 2.34 9.96 -16.97
N GLY A 62 3.07 10.46 -15.96
CA GLY A 62 4.07 11.52 -16.11
C GLY A 62 3.56 12.93 -15.78
N HIS A 63 4.49 13.89 -15.75
CA HIS A 63 4.27 15.26 -15.25
C HIS A 63 3.45 16.18 -16.18
N THR A 64 2.87 15.64 -17.25
CA THR A 64 2.07 16.39 -18.25
C THR A 64 0.57 16.20 -18.10
N SER A 65 0.10 15.44 -17.10
CA SER A 65 -1.31 15.08 -17.01
C SER A 65 -2.22 16.28 -16.75
N LEU A 66 -3.35 16.30 -17.46
CA LEU A 66 -4.31 17.41 -17.45
C LEU A 66 -5.41 17.26 -16.39
N ILE A 67 -5.54 16.07 -15.80
CA ILE A 67 -6.48 15.76 -14.71
C ILE A 67 -5.77 14.94 -13.63
N GLY A 68 -5.92 15.36 -12.38
CA GLY A 68 -5.44 14.68 -11.18
C GLY A 68 -6.55 14.48 -10.15
N VAL A 69 -6.33 13.57 -9.21
CA VAL A 69 -7.24 13.24 -8.12
C VAL A 69 -6.42 13.17 -6.84
N GLY A 70 -6.85 13.85 -5.78
CA GLY A 70 -6.32 13.69 -4.42
C GLY A 70 -7.36 13.01 -3.53
N CYS A 71 -6.95 12.05 -2.71
CA CYS A 71 -7.85 11.29 -1.84
C CYS A 71 -7.35 11.29 -0.38
N VAL A 72 -8.25 11.54 0.57
CA VAL A 72 -7.99 11.46 2.02
C VAL A 72 -8.58 10.17 2.55
N ILE A 73 -7.78 9.34 3.23
CA ILE A 73 -8.23 8.09 3.86
C ILE A 73 -7.91 8.15 5.35
N ASP A 74 -8.90 7.95 6.23
CA ASP A 74 -8.68 7.85 7.68
C ASP A 74 -7.86 6.59 7.98
N MET A 75 -6.82 6.73 8.81
CA MET A 75 -5.88 5.66 9.13
C MET A 75 -6.43 4.64 10.15
N LEU A 76 -7.48 5.01 10.90
CA LEU A 76 -8.07 4.14 11.93
C LEU A 76 -9.14 3.21 11.34
N THR A 77 -10.16 3.77 10.69
CA THR A 77 -11.24 3.01 10.03
C THR A 77 -10.82 2.46 8.65
N GLY A 78 -9.88 3.12 7.97
CA GLY A 78 -9.54 2.83 6.58
C GLY A 78 -10.54 3.39 5.56
N TYR A 79 -11.53 4.19 5.96
CA TYR A 79 -12.47 4.82 5.03
C TYR A 79 -11.84 6.01 4.30
N VAL A 80 -12.14 6.14 3.00
CA VAL A 80 -11.92 7.38 2.26
C VAL A 80 -12.89 8.43 2.82
N VAL A 81 -12.36 9.49 3.42
CA VAL A 81 -13.14 10.56 4.07
C VAL A 81 -13.62 11.58 3.04
N ASP A 82 -12.75 11.91 2.08
CA ASP A 82 -12.98 12.98 1.09
C ASP A 82 -12.04 12.81 -0.14
N PHE A 83 -12.41 13.38 -1.29
CA PHE A 83 -11.59 13.40 -2.51
C PHE A 83 -11.85 14.64 -3.38
N GLU A 84 -10.83 15.11 -4.09
CA GLU A 84 -10.92 16.26 -5.01
C GLU A 84 -10.36 15.91 -6.39
N VAL A 85 -10.96 16.45 -7.45
CA VAL A 85 -10.58 16.19 -8.84
C VAL A 85 -10.11 17.50 -9.48
N MET A 86 -8.79 17.62 -9.64
CA MET A 86 -8.16 18.77 -10.26
C MET A 86 -8.14 18.62 -11.79
N SER A 87 -8.46 19.67 -12.52
CA SER A 87 -8.36 19.72 -13.98
C SER A 87 -7.78 21.05 -14.46
N LYS A 88 -6.87 20.96 -15.44
CA LYS A 88 -6.35 22.08 -16.23
C LYS A 88 -7.15 22.36 -17.50
N VAL A 89 -8.18 21.56 -17.78
CA VAL A 89 -8.93 21.60 -19.05
C VAL A 89 -10.44 21.51 -18.85
N CYS A 90 -11.17 22.27 -19.65
CA CYS A 90 -12.61 22.15 -19.85
C CYS A 90 -12.89 21.99 -21.34
N ARG A 91 -13.62 20.91 -21.70
CA ARG A 91 -13.95 20.65 -23.12
C ARG A 91 -14.83 21.75 -23.70
N HIS A 92 -15.71 22.36 -22.91
CA HIS A 92 -16.55 23.49 -23.34
C HIS A 92 -15.68 24.71 -23.67
N CYS A 93 -14.75 25.10 -22.81
CA CYS A 93 -13.79 26.18 -23.11
C CYS A 93 -12.98 25.91 -24.39
N SER A 94 -12.51 24.67 -24.60
CA SER A 94 -11.79 24.31 -25.84
C SER A 94 -12.67 24.38 -27.09
N VAL A 95 -13.97 24.07 -27.00
CA VAL A 95 -14.90 24.25 -28.13
C VAL A 95 -15.18 25.73 -28.37
N ALA A 96 -15.44 26.51 -27.32
CA ALA A 96 -15.76 27.93 -27.42
C ALA A 96 -14.59 28.74 -27.98
N LYS A 97 -13.36 28.53 -27.48
CA LYS A 97 -12.15 29.18 -28.03
C LYS A 97 -11.95 28.91 -29.52
N ASN A 98 -12.21 27.67 -29.96
CA ASN A 98 -12.06 27.28 -31.37
C ASN A 98 -13.21 27.77 -32.27
N LYS A 99 -14.38 28.11 -31.72
CA LYS A 99 -15.56 28.59 -32.47
C LYS A 99 -15.71 30.11 -32.49
N LEU A 100 -15.37 30.76 -31.38
CA LEU A 100 -15.58 32.20 -31.16
C LEU A 100 -14.26 32.99 -31.29
N GLY A 101 -13.10 32.32 -31.32
CA GLY A 101 -11.79 32.92 -31.16
C GLY A 101 -11.49 33.24 -29.68
N GLN A 102 -10.28 32.94 -29.20
CA GLN A 102 -9.96 33.15 -27.77
C GLN A 102 -9.98 34.63 -27.34
N SER A 103 -9.70 35.56 -28.26
CA SER A 103 -9.55 37.00 -27.98
C SER A 103 -10.79 37.84 -28.31
N SER A 104 -11.94 37.22 -28.55
CA SER A 104 -13.16 37.92 -28.97
C SER A 104 -14.04 38.37 -27.79
N ALA A 105 -14.91 39.33 -28.06
CA ALA A 105 -15.92 39.77 -27.09
C ALA A 105 -16.94 38.65 -26.82
N GLU A 106 -17.30 37.90 -27.87
CA GLU A 106 -18.19 36.76 -27.84
C GLU A 106 -17.67 35.64 -26.95
N PHE A 107 -16.37 35.31 -27.04
CA PHE A 107 -15.76 34.35 -26.12
C PHE A 107 -15.75 34.87 -24.67
N SER A 108 -15.51 36.17 -24.47
CA SER A 108 -15.46 36.79 -23.15
C SER A 108 -16.83 36.75 -22.45
N ILE A 109 -17.90 37.15 -23.17
CA ILE A 109 -19.29 37.07 -22.70
C ILE A 109 -19.69 35.62 -22.42
N TRP A 110 -19.36 34.70 -23.33
CA TRP A 110 -19.62 33.26 -23.15
C TRP A 110 -18.88 32.69 -21.93
N TYR A 111 -17.64 33.12 -21.69
CA TYR A 111 -16.80 32.59 -20.61
C TYR A 111 -17.31 32.99 -19.22
N GLU A 112 -17.74 34.23 -19.03
CA GLU A 112 -18.34 34.66 -17.76
C GLU A 112 -19.64 33.88 -17.46
N GLY A 113 -20.48 33.63 -18.47
CA GLY A 113 -21.65 32.75 -18.33
C GLY A 113 -21.30 31.27 -18.06
N HIS A 114 -20.14 30.80 -18.50
CA HIS A 114 -19.68 29.41 -18.27
C HIS A 114 -18.86 29.23 -16.98
N LYS A 115 -18.43 30.32 -16.34
CA LYS A 115 -17.43 30.36 -15.26
C LYS A 115 -17.74 29.42 -14.09
N SER A 116 -19.00 29.29 -13.71
CA SER A 116 -19.51 28.39 -12.65
C SER A 116 -19.59 26.90 -13.07
N GLU A 117 -19.69 26.61 -14.36
CA GLU A 117 -19.72 25.24 -14.94
C GLU A 117 -18.36 24.76 -15.44
N CYS A 118 -17.32 25.58 -15.32
CA CYS A 118 -16.00 25.32 -15.88
C CYS A 118 -15.31 24.14 -15.18
N ASP A 119 -14.90 23.12 -15.95
CA ASP A 119 -14.12 22.02 -15.39
C ASP A 119 -12.74 22.49 -14.85
N ILE A 120 -12.18 23.62 -15.33
CA ILE A 120 -10.86 24.10 -14.92
C ILE A 120 -10.91 24.65 -13.48
N ASN A 121 -10.26 23.93 -12.55
CA ASN A 121 -9.99 24.39 -11.18
C ASN A 121 -8.49 24.41 -10.85
N HIS A 122 -7.60 24.22 -11.83
CA HIS A 122 -6.15 24.37 -11.67
C HIS A 122 -5.51 25.06 -12.88
N LEU A 123 -4.62 26.02 -12.62
CA LEU A 123 -3.83 26.69 -13.68
C LEU A 123 -2.35 26.29 -13.66
N GLY A 124 -1.85 25.73 -12.54
CA GLY A 124 -0.43 25.46 -12.32
C GLY A 124 0.13 24.21 -13.02
N SER A 125 1.25 23.70 -12.52
CA SER A 125 1.85 22.44 -12.99
C SER A 125 0.98 21.22 -12.65
N SER A 126 1.11 20.11 -13.39
CA SER A 126 0.41 18.86 -13.06
C SER A 126 0.82 18.30 -11.70
N THR A 127 2.07 18.52 -11.28
CA THR A 127 2.58 18.16 -9.95
C THR A 127 1.92 18.99 -8.85
N SER A 128 1.71 20.30 -9.05
CA SER A 128 1.05 21.15 -8.05
C SER A 128 -0.47 20.95 -7.95
N MET A 129 -1.08 20.11 -8.80
CA MET A 129 -2.46 19.63 -8.56
C MET A 129 -2.59 18.91 -7.23
N GLU A 130 -1.58 18.13 -6.83
CA GLU A 130 -1.60 17.39 -5.56
C GLU A 130 -1.68 18.33 -4.36
N MET A 131 -0.88 19.40 -4.40
CA MET A 131 -0.81 20.41 -3.35
C MET A 131 -2.10 21.24 -3.25
N GLU A 132 -2.70 21.62 -4.39
CA GLU A 132 -3.98 22.35 -4.42
C GLU A 132 -5.18 21.46 -4.09
N ALA A 133 -5.16 20.18 -4.47
CA ALA A 133 -6.16 19.20 -4.03
C ALA A 133 -6.13 19.05 -2.51
N ALA A 134 -4.94 18.83 -1.92
CA ALA A 134 -4.78 18.76 -0.48
C ALA A 134 -5.23 20.06 0.21
N LEU A 135 -4.83 21.24 -0.30
CA LEU A 135 -5.26 22.52 0.26
C LEU A 135 -6.80 22.67 0.25
N THR A 136 -7.46 22.22 -0.82
CA THR A 136 -8.93 22.21 -0.95
C THR A 136 -9.58 21.25 0.06
N LEU A 137 -9.03 20.04 0.19
CA LEU A 137 -9.53 18.97 1.07
C LEU A 137 -9.37 19.33 2.56
N TRP A 138 -8.22 19.89 2.95
CA TRP A 138 -7.98 20.38 4.31
C TRP A 138 -8.91 21.55 4.64
N LYS A 139 -9.05 22.55 3.75
CA LYS A 139 -9.93 23.72 3.99
C LYS A 139 -11.38 23.36 4.26
N ARG A 140 -11.94 22.36 3.57
CA ARG A 140 -13.36 21.95 3.75
C ARG A 140 -13.59 20.87 4.81
N SER A 141 -12.54 20.25 5.33
CA SER A 141 -12.65 19.18 6.34
C SER A 141 -13.42 19.60 7.60
N THR A 142 -13.28 20.85 8.04
CA THR A 142 -14.00 21.38 9.22
C THR A 142 -15.50 21.48 8.98
N SER A 143 -15.94 21.76 7.74
CA SER A 143 -17.35 21.71 7.34
C SER A 143 -17.95 20.29 7.31
N LEU A 144 -17.09 19.26 7.29
CA LEU A 144 -17.49 17.86 7.52
C LEU A 144 -17.43 17.49 9.02
N GLY A 145 -16.97 18.41 9.87
CA GLY A 145 -16.67 18.20 11.29
C GLY A 145 -15.43 17.33 11.54
N PHE A 146 -14.41 17.45 10.69
CA PHE A 146 -13.10 16.80 10.84
C PHE A 146 -11.96 17.81 10.77
N ARG A 147 -10.78 17.41 11.28
CA ARG A 147 -9.53 18.15 11.11
C ARG A 147 -8.39 17.16 10.89
N TYR A 148 -7.69 17.27 9.77
CA TYR A 148 -6.66 16.31 9.37
C TYR A 148 -5.30 16.69 9.98
N ILE A 149 -5.13 16.41 11.29
CA ILE A 149 -3.98 16.83 12.10
C ILE A 149 -2.71 16.00 11.91
N THR A 150 -2.79 14.83 11.27
CA THR A 150 -1.61 14.00 10.96
C THR A 150 -1.74 13.39 9.58
N VAL A 151 -0.71 13.56 8.73
CA VAL A 151 -0.67 13.02 7.37
C VAL A 151 0.43 11.97 7.20
N LEU A 152 0.03 10.75 6.86
CA LEU A 152 0.94 9.68 6.41
C LEU A 152 1.24 9.86 4.91
N SER A 153 2.53 9.99 4.57
CA SER A 153 3.01 10.21 3.20
C SER A 153 4.29 9.45 2.85
N ASP A 154 4.54 9.23 1.56
CA ASP A 154 5.80 8.69 1.01
C ASP A 154 6.84 9.83 0.86
N GLY A 155 7.96 9.76 1.58
CA GLY A 155 9.14 10.61 1.33
C GLY A 155 8.96 12.11 1.63
N ASP A 156 9.81 12.97 1.05
CA ASP A 156 9.71 14.43 1.24
C ASP A 156 8.49 15.00 0.50
N CYS A 157 7.42 15.17 1.28
CA CYS A 157 6.10 15.52 0.82
C CYS A 157 5.97 17.04 0.70
N LYS A 158 6.14 17.59 -0.50
CA LYS A 158 5.91 19.03 -0.77
C LYS A 158 4.51 19.48 -0.34
N THR A 159 3.52 18.61 -0.50
CA THR A 159 2.14 18.79 -0.06
C THR A 159 2.04 19.01 1.46
N PHE A 160 2.80 18.27 2.28
CA PHE A 160 2.83 18.50 3.74
C PHE A 160 3.41 19.88 4.09
N ASN A 161 4.55 20.25 3.50
CA ASN A 161 5.16 21.56 3.72
C ASN A 161 4.19 22.68 3.32
N TYR A 162 3.56 22.56 2.15
CA TYR A 162 2.57 23.52 1.65
C TYR A 162 1.36 23.69 2.59
N LEU A 163 0.84 22.60 3.15
CA LEU A 163 -0.25 22.66 4.13
C LEU A 163 0.15 23.40 5.42
N CYS A 164 1.40 23.22 5.86
CA CYS A 164 1.95 23.92 7.04
C CYS A 164 2.19 25.41 6.75
N GLU A 165 2.80 25.73 5.59
CA GLU A 165 2.99 27.11 5.10
C GLU A 165 1.67 27.87 4.99
N LYS A 166 0.59 27.20 4.55
CA LYS A 166 -0.75 27.78 4.41
C LYS A 166 -1.55 27.88 5.71
N LYS A 167 -1.05 27.36 6.84
CA LYS A 167 -1.69 27.42 8.17
C LYS A 167 -3.20 27.15 8.13
N VAL A 168 -3.59 26.06 7.46
CA VAL A 168 -4.97 25.79 7.01
C VAL A 168 -6.01 25.64 8.13
N TYR A 169 -5.57 25.50 9.38
CA TYR A 169 -6.40 25.41 10.58
C TYR A 169 -6.07 26.51 11.63
N GLY A 170 -5.46 27.61 11.21
CA GLY A 170 -4.93 28.65 12.11
C GLY A 170 -3.46 28.44 12.50
N PRO A 171 -2.89 29.32 13.34
CA PRO A 171 -1.49 29.25 13.74
C PRO A 171 -1.21 28.18 14.81
N ASP A 172 -2.21 27.85 15.64
CA ASP A 172 -2.05 27.01 16.83
C ASP A 172 -2.11 25.50 16.51
N ILE A 173 -2.64 25.14 15.34
CA ILE A 173 -2.79 23.76 14.90
C ILE A 173 -1.60 23.36 14.00
N VAL A 174 -0.64 22.64 14.59
CA VAL A 174 0.48 22.05 13.85
C VAL A 174 0.08 20.70 13.28
N ILE A 175 0.00 20.61 11.94
CA ILE A 175 -0.16 19.33 11.23
C ILE A 175 1.14 18.53 11.40
N LYS A 176 1.02 17.25 11.78
CA LYS A 176 2.16 16.32 11.93
C LYS A 176 2.30 15.44 10.69
N LYS A 177 3.52 14.98 10.41
CA LYS A 177 3.83 14.08 9.28
C LYS A 177 4.26 12.70 9.78
N GLU A 178 3.64 11.65 9.28
CA GLU A 178 4.15 10.28 9.37
C GLU A 178 4.73 9.80 8.04
N GLU A 179 5.65 8.84 8.13
CA GLU A 179 6.41 8.30 7.02
C GLU A 179 5.97 6.86 6.72
N CYS A 180 5.62 6.59 5.47
CA CYS A 180 5.29 5.25 4.99
C CYS A 180 6.49 4.29 5.13
N ILE A 181 6.37 3.21 5.92
CA ILE A 181 7.50 2.30 6.18
C ILE A 181 8.02 1.60 4.91
N ASN A 182 7.15 1.41 3.91
CA ASN A 182 7.56 0.89 2.61
C ASN A 182 8.52 1.87 1.92
N HIS A 183 8.27 3.17 2.01
CA HIS A 183 9.15 4.21 1.48
C HIS A 183 10.46 4.32 2.26
N VAL A 184 10.38 4.40 3.58
CA VAL A 184 11.55 4.51 4.47
C VAL A 184 12.50 3.33 4.26
N SER A 185 11.96 2.11 4.08
CA SER A 185 12.70 0.93 3.63
C SER A 185 13.33 1.11 2.24
N LYS A 186 12.54 1.49 1.22
CA LYS A 186 13.06 1.78 -0.15
C LYS A 186 14.25 2.76 -0.11
N ARG A 187 14.23 3.78 0.76
CA ARG A 187 15.34 4.76 0.88
C ARG A 187 16.67 4.14 1.28
N LEU A 188 16.70 3.14 2.18
CA LEU A 188 17.95 2.41 2.50
C LEU A 188 18.48 1.71 1.24
N GLY A 189 17.61 1.01 0.52
CA GLY A 189 17.97 0.31 -0.71
C GLY A 189 18.47 1.26 -1.81
N THR A 190 17.85 2.43 -1.96
CA THR A 190 18.31 3.46 -2.92
C THR A 190 19.63 4.08 -2.49
N ALA A 191 19.80 4.46 -1.22
CA ALA A 191 21.03 5.06 -0.72
C ALA A 191 22.23 4.11 -0.87
N LEU A 192 22.07 2.82 -0.53
CA LEU A 192 23.12 1.81 -0.72
C LEU A 192 23.50 1.66 -2.21
N ARG A 193 22.54 1.73 -3.15
CA ARG A 193 22.82 1.70 -4.59
C ARG A 193 23.60 2.92 -5.06
N SER A 194 23.20 4.12 -4.63
CA SER A 194 23.93 5.36 -4.94
C SER A 194 25.38 5.23 -4.44
N THR A 195 25.59 4.91 -3.16
CA THR A 195 26.94 4.74 -2.61
C THR A 195 27.79 3.70 -3.35
N VAL A 196 27.21 2.59 -3.84
CA VAL A 196 27.91 1.63 -4.70
C VAL A 196 28.27 2.22 -6.08
N LYS A 197 27.38 3.00 -6.70
CA LYS A 197 27.62 3.70 -7.97
C LYS A 197 28.69 4.78 -7.81
N ASP A 198 28.57 5.61 -6.77
CA ASP A 198 29.39 6.79 -6.54
C ASP A 198 30.82 6.38 -6.14
N CYS A 199 30.96 5.36 -5.29
CA CYS A 199 32.27 4.77 -5.00
C CYS A 199 32.88 4.11 -6.24
N ARG A 200 32.09 3.46 -7.12
CA ARG A 200 32.60 2.91 -8.38
C ARG A 200 33.13 4.00 -9.32
N ALA A 201 32.51 5.19 -9.35
CA ALA A 201 33.02 6.34 -10.10
C ALA A 201 34.35 6.87 -9.52
N GLN A 202 34.58 6.68 -8.22
CA GLN A 202 35.85 6.97 -7.52
C GLN A 202 36.86 5.80 -7.59
N GLY A 203 36.64 4.78 -8.44
CA GLY A 203 37.48 3.58 -8.53
C GLY A 203 37.31 2.56 -7.38
N ILE A 204 36.52 2.87 -6.35
CA ILE A 204 36.33 2.06 -5.15
C ILE A 204 35.21 1.02 -5.38
N SER A 205 35.59 -0.25 -5.57
CA SER A 205 34.64 -1.34 -5.78
C SER A 205 34.02 -1.85 -4.48
N LEU A 206 32.81 -1.37 -4.15
CA LEU A 206 31.96 -1.94 -3.09
C LEU A 206 31.16 -3.18 -3.57
N GLY A 207 31.19 -3.46 -4.88
CA GLY A 207 30.42 -4.51 -5.55
C GLY A 207 31.28 -5.72 -5.94
N GLY A 208 31.04 -6.27 -7.14
CA GLY A 208 31.83 -7.38 -7.70
C GLY A 208 31.45 -8.77 -7.15
N LYS A 209 32.31 -9.77 -7.42
CA LYS A 209 32.07 -11.18 -7.08
C LYS A 209 32.37 -11.54 -5.61
N ALA A 210 33.17 -10.73 -4.90
CA ALA A 210 33.74 -11.08 -3.59
C ALA A 210 32.73 -11.37 -2.46
N HIS A 211 33.24 -11.95 -1.37
CA HIS A 211 32.52 -12.08 -0.11
C HIS A 211 32.41 -10.70 0.55
N GLY A 212 31.24 -10.37 1.13
CA GLY A 212 30.99 -9.04 1.71
C GLY A 212 30.56 -7.94 0.71
N SER A 213 30.52 -8.21 -0.60
CA SER A 213 30.14 -7.25 -1.64
C SER A 213 28.65 -6.84 -1.59
N LEU A 214 28.37 -5.54 -1.74
CA LEU A 214 27.03 -4.96 -1.89
C LEU A 214 26.42 -5.24 -3.27
N LYS A 215 26.12 -6.52 -3.53
CA LYS A 215 25.37 -7.00 -4.70
C LYS A 215 23.89 -6.59 -4.59
N GLU A 216 23.17 -6.47 -5.70
CA GLU A 216 21.72 -6.15 -5.69
C GLU A 216 20.88 -7.04 -4.76
N ALA A 217 21.15 -8.35 -4.77
CA ALA A 217 20.48 -9.30 -3.89
C ALA A 217 20.82 -9.08 -2.40
N MET A 218 22.02 -8.55 -2.10
CA MET A 218 22.43 -8.16 -0.74
C MET A 218 21.67 -6.91 -0.29
N ILE A 219 21.66 -5.86 -1.12
CA ILE A 219 20.94 -4.61 -0.84
C ILE A 219 19.46 -4.89 -0.60
N LYS A 220 18.83 -5.75 -1.41
CA LYS A 220 17.43 -6.18 -1.23
C LYS A 220 17.20 -6.89 0.12
N LYS A 221 18.09 -7.81 0.54
CA LYS A 221 18.00 -8.44 1.87
C LYS A 221 18.13 -7.42 3.00
N LEU A 222 19.13 -6.55 2.96
CA LEU A 222 19.37 -5.52 3.99
C LEU A 222 18.16 -4.56 4.10
N THR A 223 17.62 -4.13 2.96
CA THR A 223 16.37 -3.36 2.88
C THR A 223 15.20 -4.06 3.59
N THR A 224 15.01 -5.37 3.36
CA THR A 224 13.99 -6.18 4.04
C THR A 224 14.26 -6.35 5.55
N TYR A 225 15.52 -6.51 5.96
CA TYR A 225 15.88 -6.67 7.37
C TYR A 225 15.69 -5.37 8.16
N TYR A 226 16.07 -4.23 7.59
CA TYR A 226 15.78 -2.89 8.12
C TYR A 226 14.27 -2.67 8.29
N GLN A 227 13.44 -3.01 7.28
CA GLN A 227 11.99 -2.88 7.40
C GLN A 227 11.42 -3.77 8.52
N ARG A 228 11.97 -4.98 8.69
CA ARG A 228 11.62 -5.89 9.78
C ARG A 228 12.08 -5.42 11.15
N ALA A 229 13.20 -4.71 11.24
CA ALA A 229 13.67 -4.09 12.47
C ALA A 229 12.71 -2.97 12.94
N ILE A 230 12.13 -2.20 12.02
CA ILE A 230 11.04 -1.25 12.33
C ILE A 230 9.76 -2.02 12.73
N LEU A 231 9.27 -2.91 11.85
CA LEU A 231 7.99 -3.61 12.04
C LEU A 231 7.90 -4.44 13.34
N ARG A 232 8.99 -5.10 13.75
CA ARG A 232 9.01 -5.95 14.95
C ARG A 232 9.08 -5.16 16.27
N ASN A 233 9.41 -3.87 16.20
CA ASN A 233 9.51 -2.97 17.35
C ASN A 233 8.52 -1.79 17.22
N LYS A 234 7.36 -2.04 16.59
CA LYS A 234 6.27 -1.06 16.48
C LYS A 234 5.93 -0.50 17.87
N GLY A 235 5.91 0.83 18.00
CA GLY A 235 5.67 1.52 19.27
C GLY A 235 6.93 1.95 20.03
N ASP A 236 8.11 1.36 19.78
CA ASP A 236 9.35 1.69 20.51
C ASP A 236 10.49 2.13 19.57
N VAL A 237 10.73 3.44 19.55
CA VAL A 237 11.80 4.09 18.77
C VAL A 237 13.21 3.60 19.16
N ASN A 238 13.46 3.32 20.44
CA ASN A 238 14.76 2.87 20.93
C ASN A 238 15.03 1.41 20.58
N ALA A 239 14.01 0.55 20.65
CA ALA A 239 14.10 -0.82 20.16
C ALA A 239 14.20 -0.89 18.63
N MET A 240 13.45 -0.06 17.87
CA MET A 240 13.64 0.09 16.42
C MET A 240 15.09 0.46 16.09
N LYS A 241 15.62 1.52 16.72
CA LYS A 241 17.00 2.02 16.52
C LYS A 241 18.03 0.94 16.84
N THR A 242 17.88 0.26 17.98
CA THR A 242 18.76 -0.85 18.40
C THR A 242 18.73 -2.01 17.42
N ALA A 243 17.54 -2.44 16.98
CA ALA A 243 17.39 -3.52 16.01
C ALA A 243 17.92 -3.15 14.62
N ILE A 244 17.80 -1.89 14.18
CA ILE A 244 18.40 -1.42 12.92
C ILE A 244 19.92 -1.55 12.98
N TYR A 245 20.57 -1.04 14.05
CA TYR A 245 22.01 -1.22 14.23
C TYR A 245 22.41 -2.70 14.37
N ALA A 246 21.59 -3.54 15.01
CA ALA A 246 21.83 -4.97 15.10
C ALA A 246 21.94 -5.64 13.72
N THR A 247 21.11 -5.23 12.74
CA THR A 247 21.21 -5.78 11.37
C THR A 247 22.53 -5.42 10.69
N LEU A 248 23.06 -4.21 10.90
CA LEU A 248 24.36 -3.79 10.35
C LEU A 248 25.53 -4.49 11.05
N LEU A 249 25.54 -4.51 12.37
CA LEU A 249 26.61 -5.10 13.18
C LEU A 249 26.71 -6.62 12.97
N HIS A 250 25.57 -7.32 12.94
CA HIS A 250 25.51 -8.74 12.59
C HIS A 250 26.07 -9.01 11.17
N SER A 251 25.80 -8.10 10.23
CA SER A 251 26.27 -8.19 8.84
C SER A 251 27.79 -8.00 8.67
N ILE A 252 28.47 -7.23 9.53
CA ILE A 252 29.94 -7.06 9.51
C ILE A 252 30.67 -8.01 10.49
N SER A 253 29.93 -8.80 11.26
CA SER A 253 30.46 -9.68 12.29
C SER A 253 31.29 -10.83 11.70
N THR A 254 32.40 -11.17 12.34
CA THR A 254 33.29 -12.28 11.95
C THR A 254 33.69 -13.13 13.15
N ASP A 255 34.26 -14.30 12.92
CA ASP A 255 34.71 -15.20 14.00
C ASP A 255 35.81 -14.58 14.88
N ALA A 256 36.66 -13.72 14.30
CA ALA A 256 37.71 -12.98 15.01
C ALA A 256 37.21 -11.66 15.63
N LYS A 257 36.09 -11.11 15.13
CA LYS A 257 35.48 -9.86 15.62
C LYS A 257 33.95 -10.02 15.67
N PRO A 258 33.41 -10.71 16.70
CA PRO A 258 31.98 -10.89 16.87
C PRO A 258 31.30 -9.58 17.31
N GLN A 259 30.23 -9.18 16.62
CA GLN A 259 29.53 -7.90 16.82
C GLN A 259 28.03 -8.08 17.07
N HIS A 260 27.68 -9.01 17.97
CA HIS A 260 26.28 -9.39 18.24
C HIS A 260 25.64 -8.70 19.45
N SER A 261 26.33 -7.76 20.11
CA SER A 261 25.87 -7.10 21.35
C SER A 261 24.53 -6.35 21.24
N LYS A 262 24.11 -5.95 20.03
CA LYS A 262 22.76 -5.37 19.78
C LYS A 262 21.74 -6.38 19.25
N CYS A 263 22.13 -7.62 18.96
CA CYS A 263 21.19 -8.67 18.59
C CYS A 263 20.41 -9.14 19.84
N PRO A 264 19.11 -9.47 19.71
CA PRO A 264 18.32 -9.92 20.84
C PRO A 264 18.92 -11.18 21.47
N ALA A 265 18.88 -11.27 22.79
CA ALA A 265 19.34 -12.42 23.56
C ALA A 265 18.31 -13.56 23.57
N GLY A 266 18.67 -14.68 24.20
CA GLY A 266 17.78 -15.83 24.42
C GLY A 266 17.77 -16.85 23.27
N GLU A 267 17.34 -18.07 23.59
CA GLU A 267 17.35 -19.24 22.70
C GLU A 267 16.63 -18.96 21.36
N ASN A 268 15.49 -18.28 21.42
CA ASN A 268 14.63 -17.94 20.28
C ASN A 268 15.14 -16.72 19.47
N SER A 269 16.38 -16.26 19.71
CA SER A 269 17.00 -15.20 18.92
C SER A 269 17.17 -15.61 17.46
N TRP A 270 16.88 -14.68 16.54
CA TRP A 270 17.19 -14.85 15.12
C TRP A 270 18.70 -14.82 14.84
N CYS A 271 19.51 -14.32 15.80
CA CYS A 271 20.95 -14.30 15.71
C CYS A 271 21.52 -15.62 16.24
N PHE A 272 22.15 -16.40 15.36
CA PHE A 272 22.74 -17.70 15.69
C PHE A 272 23.74 -17.63 16.87
N TYR A 273 24.44 -16.50 17.03
CA TYR A 273 25.44 -16.33 18.10
C TYR A 273 24.77 -16.16 19.46
N GLN A 274 23.79 -15.24 19.57
CA GLN A 274 23.05 -15.00 20.81
C GLN A 274 22.21 -16.22 21.20
N SER A 275 21.63 -16.92 20.21
CA SER A 275 20.90 -18.17 20.40
C SER A 275 21.82 -19.27 20.94
N ALA A 276 23.01 -19.47 20.34
CA ALA A 276 23.97 -20.47 20.82
C ALA A 276 24.43 -20.18 22.26
N ILE A 277 24.85 -18.95 22.56
CA ILE A 277 25.25 -18.54 23.93
C ILE A 277 24.12 -18.79 24.94
N ALA A 278 22.87 -18.49 24.59
CA ALA A 278 21.72 -18.74 25.47
C ALA A 278 21.42 -20.24 25.69
N ASN A 279 21.75 -21.11 24.73
CA ASN A 279 21.66 -22.57 24.88
C ASN A 279 22.90 -23.20 25.54
N GLY A 280 23.92 -22.41 25.91
CA GLY A 280 25.23 -22.92 26.32
C GLY A 280 26.06 -23.58 25.21
N GLU A 281 25.61 -23.50 23.95
CA GLU A 281 26.32 -24.03 22.78
C GLU A 281 27.38 -23.04 22.28
N LYS A 282 28.52 -23.55 21.76
CA LYS A 282 29.55 -22.71 21.14
C LYS A 282 29.02 -22.10 19.82
N PRO A 283 29.09 -20.77 19.60
CA PRO A 283 28.63 -20.15 18.37
C PRO A 283 29.25 -20.74 17.09
N ASN A 284 28.40 -20.97 16.09
CA ASN A 284 28.79 -21.51 14.79
C ASN A 284 29.56 -20.49 13.93
N ASN A 285 30.23 -20.97 12.87
CA ASN A 285 31.06 -20.12 12.02
C ASN A 285 30.25 -19.02 11.26
N HIS A 286 30.73 -17.78 11.30
CA HIS A 286 30.07 -16.61 10.71
C HIS A 286 29.90 -16.70 9.19
N LYS A 287 30.90 -17.21 8.46
CA LYS A 287 30.90 -17.30 6.98
C LYS A 287 29.75 -18.17 6.43
N LEU A 288 29.22 -19.07 7.26
CA LEU A 288 28.10 -19.95 6.92
C LEU A 288 26.75 -19.46 7.48
N ASN A 289 26.75 -18.71 8.59
CA ASN A 289 25.52 -18.39 9.34
C ASN A 289 25.08 -16.91 9.23
N VAL A 290 25.99 -15.98 8.91
CA VAL A 290 25.60 -14.60 8.55
C VAL A 290 24.99 -14.64 7.16
N GLY A 291 23.66 -14.49 7.05
CA GLY A 291 22.93 -14.55 5.78
C GLY A 291 23.11 -13.33 4.86
N THR A 292 23.78 -12.27 5.36
CA THR A 292 24.00 -10.97 4.70
C THR A 292 25.40 -10.38 4.97
N PRO A 293 26.51 -11.10 4.68
CA PRO A 293 27.85 -10.59 5.03
C PRO A 293 28.18 -9.30 4.27
N ILE A 294 28.79 -8.35 4.97
CA ILE A 294 29.33 -7.08 4.46
C ILE A 294 30.81 -7.01 4.83
N ASN A 295 31.67 -6.53 3.93
CA ASN A 295 33.08 -6.32 4.24
C ASN A 295 33.24 -5.10 5.16
N GLU A 296 33.94 -5.24 6.29
CA GLU A 296 34.14 -4.14 7.26
C GLU A 296 34.79 -2.90 6.64
N LYS A 297 35.62 -3.05 5.59
CA LYS A 297 36.19 -1.92 4.82
C LYS A 297 35.13 -1.01 4.18
N PHE A 298 33.88 -1.47 4.04
CA PHE A 298 32.78 -0.69 3.51
C PHE A 298 31.99 0.06 4.61
N LEU A 299 32.22 -0.25 5.89
CA LEU A 299 31.50 0.36 7.01
C LEU A 299 31.57 1.91 7.01
N PRO A 300 32.70 2.58 6.73
CA PRO A 300 32.75 4.05 6.68
C PRO A 300 31.85 4.68 5.60
N LYS A 301 31.52 3.93 4.54
CA LYS A 301 30.60 4.38 3.47
C LYS A 301 29.14 4.01 3.76
N ILE A 302 28.89 3.00 4.59
CA ILE A 302 27.55 2.46 4.90
C ILE A 302 26.96 3.08 6.19
N LEU A 303 27.79 3.27 7.22
CA LEU A 303 27.34 3.70 8.55
C LEU A 303 26.60 5.05 8.54
N PRO A 304 27.01 6.09 7.77
CA PRO A 304 26.24 7.35 7.69
C PRO A 304 24.81 7.18 7.16
N ILE A 305 24.59 6.18 6.30
CA ILE A 305 23.26 5.86 5.77
C ILE A 305 22.39 5.28 6.88
N TYR A 306 22.93 4.35 7.67
CA TYR A 306 22.23 3.76 8.81
C TYR A 306 22.01 4.77 9.94
N GLN A 307 22.96 5.65 10.22
CA GLN A 307 22.80 6.72 11.22
C GLN A 307 21.64 7.65 10.85
N ARG A 308 21.61 8.17 9.60
CA ARG A 308 20.51 9.00 9.10
C ARG A 308 19.16 8.27 9.02
N LEU A 309 19.17 6.95 8.81
CA LEU A 309 17.95 6.14 8.75
C LEU A 309 17.58 5.48 10.10
N ALA A 310 18.33 5.77 11.17
CA ALA A 310 18.03 5.37 12.54
C ALA A 310 18.03 6.57 13.50
N SER A 311 17.75 7.77 12.98
CA SER A 311 17.56 8.98 13.78
C SER A 311 16.19 8.97 14.47
N ASN A 312 16.06 9.66 15.60
CA ASN A 312 14.84 9.60 16.41
C ASN A 312 13.67 10.25 15.65
N GLU A 313 13.92 11.45 15.13
CA GLU A 313 13.00 12.27 14.34
C GLU A 313 12.46 11.54 13.09
N LEU A 314 13.15 10.51 12.58
CA LEU A 314 12.61 9.63 11.54
C LEU A 314 11.78 8.49 12.11
N LEU A 315 12.29 7.80 13.13
CA LEU A 315 11.67 6.59 13.67
C LEU A 315 10.39 6.90 14.46
N GLU A 316 10.30 8.06 15.10
CA GLU A 316 9.06 8.62 15.67
C GLU A 316 7.98 8.76 14.59
N ARG A 317 8.33 9.30 13.41
CA ARG A 317 7.41 9.39 12.26
C ARG A 317 7.11 8.03 11.61
N CYS A 318 7.79 6.97 12.03
CA CYS A 318 7.51 5.59 11.64
C CYS A 318 6.74 4.80 12.74
N ILE A 319 6.46 5.38 13.91
CA ILE A 319 6.11 4.65 15.14
C ILE A 319 4.86 3.75 15.01
N ARG A 320 3.85 4.19 14.23
CA ARG A 320 2.63 3.42 13.95
C ARG A 320 2.78 2.36 12.86
N CYS A 321 3.93 2.34 12.17
CA CYS A 321 4.25 1.49 11.01
C CYS A 321 3.27 1.62 9.82
N GLY A 322 2.84 2.85 9.52
CA GLY A 322 1.86 3.14 8.47
C GLY A 322 2.32 2.83 7.03
N THR A 323 1.36 2.55 6.14
CA THR A 323 1.61 2.34 4.70
C THR A 323 0.53 2.95 3.80
N GLN A 324 0.90 3.59 2.69
CA GLN A 324 -0.04 4.05 1.63
C GLN A 324 -0.63 2.90 0.76
N ASN A 325 -0.56 1.64 1.21
CA ASN A 325 -1.18 0.48 0.52
C ASN A 325 -2.70 0.68 0.28
N ALA A 326 -3.37 1.47 1.13
CA ALA A 326 -4.78 1.85 0.98
C ALA A 326 -4.98 2.74 -0.26
N ASN A 327 -4.16 3.78 -0.41
CA ASN A 327 -4.16 4.69 -1.55
C ASN A 327 -3.83 3.93 -2.86
N GLU A 328 -2.79 3.09 -2.89
CA GLU A 328 -2.48 2.22 -4.05
C GLU A 328 -3.70 1.37 -4.47
N SER A 329 -4.44 0.82 -3.49
CA SER A 329 -5.63 0.00 -3.74
C SER A 329 -6.82 0.83 -4.24
N LEU A 330 -7.02 2.04 -3.72
CA LEU A 330 -8.08 2.95 -4.17
C LEU A 330 -7.80 3.45 -5.60
N HIS A 331 -6.57 3.88 -5.87
CA HIS A 331 -6.11 4.31 -7.19
C HIS A 331 -6.31 3.20 -8.22
N SER A 332 -6.02 1.94 -7.86
CA SER A 332 -6.30 0.78 -8.71
C SER A 332 -7.80 0.61 -9.03
N MET A 333 -8.71 0.95 -8.12
CA MET A 333 -10.16 0.90 -8.36
C MET A 333 -10.66 2.07 -9.23
N ILE A 334 -10.18 3.29 -8.99
CA ILE A 334 -10.50 4.48 -9.80
C ILE A 334 -10.16 4.22 -11.28
N TRP A 335 -8.93 3.78 -11.53
CA TRP A 335 -8.43 3.62 -12.89
C TRP A 335 -8.88 2.31 -13.57
N ALA A 336 -9.48 1.37 -12.83
CA ALA A 336 -10.24 0.26 -13.41
C ALA A 336 -11.61 0.71 -13.96
N LYS A 337 -12.23 1.76 -13.38
CA LYS A 337 -13.46 2.39 -13.89
C LYS A 337 -13.19 3.45 -14.97
N CYS A 338 -12.01 4.07 -14.94
CA CYS A 338 -11.53 5.01 -15.94
C CYS A 338 -10.13 4.63 -16.45
N PRO A 339 -10.01 3.83 -17.52
CA PRO A 339 -8.72 3.42 -18.08
C PRO A 339 -7.83 4.62 -18.46
N LYS A 340 -6.51 4.49 -18.32
CA LYS A 340 -5.51 5.58 -18.50
C LYS A 340 -5.05 5.79 -19.94
N GLU A 341 -5.47 4.90 -20.83
CA GLU A 341 -5.01 4.78 -22.21
C GLU A 341 -5.69 5.81 -23.13
N ILE A 342 -6.80 6.41 -22.68
CA ILE A 342 -7.54 7.45 -23.40
C ILE A 342 -7.72 8.70 -22.54
N PHE A 343 -7.64 9.88 -23.16
CA PHE A 343 -8.02 11.12 -22.50
C PHE A 343 -9.55 11.19 -22.32
N VAL A 344 -10.00 11.66 -21.16
CA VAL A 344 -11.42 11.86 -20.82
C VAL A 344 -11.60 13.19 -20.10
N ASN A 345 -12.84 13.71 -20.06
CA ASN A 345 -13.15 14.96 -19.35
C ASN A 345 -13.27 14.76 -17.82
N LYS A 346 -13.22 15.86 -17.07
CA LYS A 346 -13.34 15.89 -15.61
C LYS A 346 -14.64 15.23 -15.12
N ARG A 347 -15.78 15.47 -15.80
CA ARG A 347 -17.09 14.89 -15.45
C ARG A 347 -17.08 13.34 -15.53
N ARG A 348 -16.30 12.72 -16.42
CA ARG A 348 -16.11 11.26 -16.45
C ARG A 348 -15.16 10.77 -15.34
N VAL A 349 -14.07 11.49 -15.07
CA VAL A 349 -13.17 11.15 -13.95
C VAL A 349 -13.89 11.28 -12.61
N LYS A 350 -14.65 12.36 -12.37
CA LYS A 350 -15.44 12.54 -11.14
C LYS A 350 -16.39 11.36 -10.90
N ARG A 351 -17.19 10.95 -11.90
CA ARG A 351 -18.02 9.74 -11.80
C ARG A 351 -17.23 8.49 -11.39
N ALA A 352 -16.11 8.21 -12.09
CA ALA A 352 -15.29 7.03 -11.80
C ALA A 352 -14.66 7.06 -10.40
N VAL A 353 -14.25 8.23 -9.91
CA VAL A 353 -13.75 8.40 -8.54
C VAL A 353 -14.88 8.24 -7.52
N THR A 354 -16.00 8.94 -7.70
CA THR A 354 -17.20 8.83 -6.84
C THR A 354 -17.62 7.38 -6.66
N GLU A 355 -17.79 6.65 -7.77
CA GLU A 355 -18.20 5.24 -7.77
C GLU A 355 -17.12 4.34 -7.14
N ALA A 356 -15.83 4.54 -7.45
CA ALA A 356 -14.74 3.77 -6.85
C ALA A 356 -14.61 3.98 -5.34
N VAL A 357 -14.79 5.22 -4.85
CA VAL A 357 -14.75 5.54 -3.42
C VAL A 357 -15.93 4.94 -2.68
N CYS A 358 -17.15 5.05 -3.23
CA CYS A 358 -18.32 4.40 -2.65
C CYS A 358 -18.13 2.87 -2.57
N GLU A 359 -17.66 2.23 -3.66
CA GLU A 359 -17.32 0.80 -3.64
C GLU A 359 -16.19 0.42 -2.66
N TYR A 360 -15.21 1.30 -2.45
CA TYR A 360 -14.07 1.04 -1.58
C TYR A 360 -14.52 1.01 -0.11
N ASN A 361 -15.37 1.98 0.26
CA ASN A 361 -15.88 2.16 1.61
C ASN A 361 -17.01 1.17 1.94
N LYS A 362 -18.03 1.06 1.08
CA LYS A 362 -19.28 0.34 1.40
C LYS A 362 -19.57 -0.89 0.53
N GLY A 363 -18.68 -1.24 -0.41
CA GLY A 363 -18.84 -2.38 -1.31
C GLY A 363 -19.75 -2.12 -2.51
N THR A 364 -19.58 -2.90 -3.57
CA THR A 364 -20.33 -2.80 -4.83
C THR A 364 -21.84 -2.98 -4.62
N VAL A 365 -22.28 -3.83 -3.69
CA VAL A 365 -23.72 -3.98 -3.39
C VAL A 365 -24.36 -2.68 -2.91
N ARG A 366 -23.78 -2.00 -1.89
CA ARG A 366 -24.34 -0.76 -1.33
C ARG A 366 -24.33 0.37 -2.36
N THR A 367 -23.21 0.54 -3.08
CA THR A 367 -23.05 1.57 -4.11
C THR A 367 -24.09 1.46 -5.21
N ILE A 368 -24.32 0.26 -5.75
CA ILE A 368 -25.31 0.07 -6.82
C ILE A 368 -26.74 0.29 -6.30
N VAL A 369 -27.06 -0.17 -5.09
CA VAL A 369 -28.39 0.02 -4.49
C VAL A 369 -28.73 1.50 -4.29
N GLU A 370 -27.84 2.30 -3.69
CA GLU A 370 -28.11 3.74 -3.52
C GLU A 370 -28.08 4.50 -4.86
N THR A 371 -27.20 4.13 -5.81
CA THR A 371 -27.18 4.77 -7.14
C THR A 371 -28.47 4.50 -7.92
N GLN A 372 -29.00 3.28 -7.88
CA GLN A 372 -30.25 2.94 -8.57
C GLN A 372 -31.47 3.54 -7.87
N LYS A 373 -31.49 3.56 -6.53
CA LYS A 373 -32.49 4.29 -5.74
C LYS A 373 -32.50 5.79 -6.08
N ALA A 374 -31.33 6.43 -6.18
CA ALA A 374 -31.19 7.83 -6.61
C ALA A 374 -31.57 8.06 -8.08
N LEU A 375 -31.53 7.03 -8.94
CA LEU A 375 -32.08 7.07 -10.30
C LEU A 375 -33.60 6.88 -10.35
N GLY A 376 -34.25 6.45 -9.26
CA GLY A 376 -35.65 6.02 -9.25
C GLY A 376 -35.88 4.65 -9.92
N VAL A 377 -34.93 3.72 -9.76
CA VAL A 377 -34.95 2.39 -10.39
C VAL A 377 -34.74 1.30 -9.34
N ALA A 378 -35.52 0.21 -9.41
CA ALA A 378 -35.40 -0.91 -8.49
C ALA A 378 -34.16 -1.78 -8.79
N THR A 379 -33.37 -2.12 -7.78
CA THR A 379 -32.24 -3.05 -7.92
C THR A 379 -32.71 -4.49 -8.04
N GLY A 380 -32.71 -5.02 -9.27
CA GLY A 380 -33.06 -6.41 -9.58
C GLY A 380 -32.16 -7.46 -8.91
N GLY A 381 -32.70 -8.65 -8.68
CA GLY A 381 -32.03 -9.74 -7.95
C GLY A 381 -30.68 -10.14 -8.55
N SER A 382 -30.62 -10.32 -9.87
CA SER A 382 -29.39 -10.69 -10.59
C SER A 382 -28.28 -9.64 -10.41
N THR A 383 -28.63 -8.35 -10.35
CA THR A 383 -27.69 -7.26 -10.08
C THR A 383 -27.12 -7.37 -8.66
N LYS A 384 -27.97 -7.64 -7.65
CA LYS A 384 -27.52 -7.87 -6.26
C LYS A 384 -26.60 -9.09 -6.16
N GLN A 385 -26.93 -10.19 -6.85
CA GLN A 385 -26.12 -11.41 -6.88
C GLN A 385 -24.73 -11.16 -7.51
N LEU A 386 -24.66 -10.51 -8.67
CA LEU A 386 -23.40 -10.18 -9.33
C LEU A 386 -22.54 -9.23 -8.48
N ALA A 387 -23.15 -8.20 -7.88
CA ALA A 387 -22.47 -7.29 -6.95
C ALA A 387 -21.92 -8.04 -5.72
N THR A 388 -22.71 -8.95 -5.14
CA THR A 388 -22.30 -9.80 -4.00
C THR A 388 -21.12 -10.70 -4.39
N ILE A 389 -21.12 -11.27 -5.60
CA ILE A 389 -19.99 -12.05 -6.12
C ILE A 389 -18.72 -11.20 -6.25
N LEU A 390 -18.82 -9.94 -6.69
CA LEU A 390 -17.69 -9.02 -6.79
C LEU A 390 -17.12 -8.67 -5.40
N ASP A 391 -17.97 -8.35 -4.42
CA ASP A 391 -17.53 -8.06 -3.05
C ASP A 391 -16.95 -9.30 -2.36
N CYS A 392 -17.56 -10.48 -2.53
CA CYS A 392 -16.99 -11.74 -2.06
C CYS A 392 -15.64 -12.05 -2.72
N ARG A 393 -15.42 -11.71 -3.99
CA ARG A 393 -14.10 -11.82 -4.65
C ARG A 393 -13.10 -10.84 -4.02
N LYS A 394 -13.45 -9.56 -3.87
CA LYS A 394 -12.62 -8.53 -3.20
C LYS A 394 -12.19 -8.99 -1.80
N GLN A 395 -13.13 -9.47 -0.97
CA GLN A 395 -12.85 -10.00 0.37
C GLN A 395 -11.93 -11.24 0.34
N LYS A 396 -12.17 -12.20 -0.56
CA LYS A 396 -11.32 -13.40 -0.72
C LYS A 396 -9.88 -13.02 -1.12
N PHE A 397 -9.68 -12.00 -1.96
CA PHE A 397 -8.36 -11.48 -2.27
C PHE A 397 -7.69 -10.77 -1.08
N ARG A 398 -8.42 -9.92 -0.33
CA ARG A 398 -7.93 -9.28 0.90
C ARG A 398 -7.44 -10.34 1.91
N LYS A 399 -8.28 -11.34 2.24
CA LYS A 399 -7.93 -12.47 3.15
C LYS A 399 -6.74 -13.29 2.64
N ARG A 400 -6.63 -13.55 1.33
CA ARG A 400 -5.45 -14.24 0.74
C ARG A 400 -4.15 -13.44 0.92
N ARG A 401 -4.16 -12.12 0.73
CA ARG A 401 -2.98 -11.25 0.90
C ARG A 401 -2.53 -11.18 2.36
N GLN A 402 -3.47 -11.05 3.30
CA GLN A 402 -3.20 -11.10 4.74
C GLN A 402 -2.57 -12.45 5.16
N ASN A 403 -3.17 -13.56 4.72
CA ASN A 403 -2.64 -14.90 5.00
C ASN A 403 -1.28 -15.18 4.33
N ALA A 404 -0.97 -14.53 3.19
CA ALA A 404 0.34 -14.60 2.55
C ALA A 404 1.42 -13.90 3.39
N ASN A 405 1.12 -12.72 3.96
CA ASN A 405 2.02 -12.02 4.87
C ASN A 405 2.29 -12.87 6.13
N LEU A 406 1.24 -13.34 6.81
CA LEU A 406 1.37 -14.21 7.99
C LEU A 406 2.20 -15.47 7.70
N LYS A 407 2.00 -16.10 6.54
CA LYS A 407 2.79 -17.27 6.10
C LYS A 407 4.21 -16.92 5.63
N PHE A 408 4.52 -15.66 5.33
CA PHE A 408 5.87 -15.21 4.99
C PHE A 408 6.69 -14.94 6.25
N ASP A 409 6.08 -14.38 7.30
CA ASP A 409 6.73 -14.19 8.59
C ASP A 409 6.89 -15.51 9.36
N ALA A 410 5.92 -16.43 9.27
CA ALA A 410 6.02 -17.79 9.80
C ALA A 410 6.94 -18.75 8.99
N LYS A 411 7.51 -18.32 7.86
CA LYS A 411 8.41 -19.14 7.02
C LYS A 411 9.90 -18.97 7.30
N ILE A 412 10.26 -18.23 8.35
CA ILE A 412 11.62 -18.19 8.90
C ILE A 412 11.73 -19.32 9.95
N PRO A 413 12.83 -20.12 10.01
CA PRO A 413 12.75 -21.44 10.61
C PRO A 413 12.60 -21.44 12.15
N PHE A 414 11.47 -21.95 12.65
CA PHE A 414 11.32 -22.35 14.05
C PHE A 414 12.06 -23.68 14.29
N ARG A 415 13.40 -23.60 14.41
CA ARG A 415 14.31 -24.75 14.43
C ARG A 415 14.44 -25.40 15.83
N SER A 416 13.32 -25.61 16.51
CA SER A 416 13.26 -26.09 17.91
C SER A 416 12.17 -27.18 18.15
N ARG A 417 11.90 -28.04 17.15
CA ARG A 417 11.11 -29.28 17.33
C ARG A 417 11.76 -30.49 16.65
N ALA A 418 12.96 -30.87 17.12
CA ALA A 418 13.68 -32.06 16.64
C ALA A 418 14.51 -32.83 17.70
N ARG A 419 14.60 -32.36 18.96
CA ARG A 419 15.39 -33.00 20.05
C ARG A 419 14.54 -33.58 21.21
N LEU A 420 13.22 -33.74 21.05
CA LEU A 420 12.30 -34.31 22.07
C LEU A 420 11.49 -35.51 21.54
N ARG A 421 12.14 -36.40 20.76
CA ARG A 421 11.59 -37.72 20.36
C ARG A 421 12.63 -38.85 20.33
N THR A 422 13.74 -38.68 21.05
CA THR A 422 14.79 -39.70 21.25
C THR A 422 15.20 -39.66 22.72
N GLY A 423 14.31 -40.15 23.59
CA GLY A 423 14.40 -39.92 25.04
C GLY A 423 13.28 -40.57 25.84
N PHE A 424 12.82 -41.75 25.43
CA PHE A 424 12.04 -42.66 26.26
C PHE A 424 12.48 -44.08 25.91
N LEU A 425 12.80 -44.90 26.92
CA LEU A 425 13.29 -46.26 26.70
C LEU A 425 12.16 -47.16 26.18
N ARG A 426 12.52 -48.24 25.48
CA ARG A 426 11.64 -49.40 25.40
C ARG A 426 11.48 -49.98 26.81
N ILE A 427 10.23 -50.12 27.24
CA ILE A 427 9.83 -51.16 28.18
C ILE A 427 8.85 -52.01 27.39
N GLU A 428 9.20 -53.27 27.14
CA GLU A 428 8.35 -54.21 26.41
C GLU A 428 7.48 -54.98 27.42
N PRO A 429 6.14 -54.92 27.32
CA PRO A 429 5.27 -55.81 28.08
C PRO A 429 5.35 -57.22 27.48
N GLN A 430 5.61 -58.22 28.31
CA GLN A 430 5.55 -59.61 27.90
C GLN A 430 4.10 -60.10 27.83
N GLY A 431 3.68 -60.53 26.65
CA GLY A 431 2.99 -61.81 26.47
C GLY A 431 1.47 -61.95 26.68
N VAL A 432 0.99 -63.03 26.07
CA VAL A 432 -0.13 -63.91 26.46
C VAL A 432 -1.57 -63.49 26.08
N LEU A 433 -2.14 -64.34 25.21
CA LEU A 433 -3.54 -64.62 24.88
C LEU A 433 -4.43 -63.51 24.27
N GLY A 434 -5.22 -63.96 23.31
CA GLY A 434 -6.43 -63.35 22.78
C GLY A 434 -7.29 -64.46 22.15
N ASP A 435 -8.61 -64.26 22.13
CA ASP A 435 -9.59 -65.25 21.68
C ASP A 435 -10.23 -64.90 20.32
N GLU A 436 -11.01 -65.84 19.77
CA GLU A 436 -11.40 -65.97 18.35
C GLU A 436 -12.71 -65.21 17.96
N GLU A 437 -13.09 -64.93 16.69
CA GLU A 437 -12.41 -65.09 15.37
C GLU A 437 -12.46 -63.78 14.50
N SER A 438 -13.23 -63.53 13.40
CA SER A 438 -14.29 -64.27 12.67
C SER A 438 -14.33 -64.06 11.13
N LYS A 439 -14.75 -65.13 10.44
CA LYS A 439 -15.05 -65.34 8.99
C LYS A 439 -16.33 -64.61 8.47
N SER A 440 -16.60 -64.32 7.17
CA SER A 440 -15.85 -64.36 5.88
C SER A 440 -16.40 -63.28 4.85
N PRO A 441 -16.53 -63.45 3.49
CA PRO A 441 -15.77 -62.57 2.57
C PRO A 441 -16.49 -61.96 1.33
N GLY A 442 -15.79 -61.09 0.58
CA GLY A 442 -16.13 -60.65 -0.79
C GLY A 442 -15.75 -59.18 -1.06
N VAL A 443 -15.40 -58.71 -2.28
CA VAL A 443 -15.21 -59.35 -3.60
C VAL A 443 -14.01 -58.69 -4.31
N VAL A 444 -13.32 -59.44 -5.18
CA VAL A 444 -12.12 -58.99 -5.93
C VAL A 444 -12.46 -58.14 -7.16
N ASN A 445 -11.78 -57.00 -7.36
CA ASN A 445 -11.24 -56.70 -8.69
C ASN A 445 -9.99 -55.79 -8.69
N SER A 446 -9.22 -55.87 -9.77
CA SER A 446 -7.90 -55.25 -9.93
C SER A 446 -7.90 -54.16 -11.01
N ARG A 447 -6.90 -53.26 -10.99
CA ARG A 447 -6.38 -52.66 -12.23
C ARG A 447 -4.91 -52.22 -12.09
N ARG A 448 -4.17 -52.37 -13.19
CA ARG A 448 -2.70 -52.35 -13.23
C ARG A 448 -2.10 -50.95 -13.24
N ARG A 449 -0.94 -50.79 -12.58
CA ARG A 449 0.03 -49.73 -12.93
C ARG A 449 0.51 -49.91 -14.37
N ARG A 450 0.70 -48.82 -15.12
CA ARG A 450 1.65 -48.75 -16.23
C ARG A 450 2.45 -47.44 -16.14
N ARG A 451 3.78 -47.55 -16.12
CA ARG A 451 4.70 -46.43 -16.42
C ARG A 451 4.59 -46.12 -17.92
N ARG A 452 4.86 -44.87 -18.31
CA ARG A 452 5.33 -44.53 -19.67
C ARG A 452 6.56 -43.64 -19.55
N SER A 453 7.48 -43.81 -20.49
CA SER A 453 8.84 -43.27 -20.43
C SER A 453 9.02 -42.06 -21.34
N THR A 454 10.08 -41.29 -21.08
CA THR A 454 10.58 -40.20 -21.92
C THR A 454 10.99 -40.71 -23.32
N VAL A 455 10.73 -39.91 -24.36
CA VAL A 455 11.36 -40.02 -25.68
C VAL A 455 11.75 -38.61 -26.14
N ILE A 456 12.83 -38.50 -26.93
CA ILE A 456 13.46 -37.24 -27.34
C ILE A 456 13.50 -37.17 -28.88
N GLY A 457 13.24 -36.00 -29.44
CA GLY A 457 13.63 -35.59 -30.80
C GLY A 457 13.55 -34.06 -30.87
N LEU A 458 14.60 -33.30 -31.20
CA LEU A 458 15.60 -33.30 -32.30
C LEU A 458 15.17 -32.48 -33.53
N LYS A 459 16.16 -31.71 -33.97
CA LYS A 459 16.13 -30.59 -34.92
C LYS A 459 15.60 -30.97 -36.31
N GLY A 460 14.69 -30.15 -36.84
CA GLY A 460 15.06 -29.11 -37.82
C GLY A 460 15.24 -29.50 -39.30
N LYS A 461 14.46 -28.83 -40.14
CA LYS A 461 14.95 -28.03 -41.27
C LYS A 461 14.19 -26.69 -41.27
#